data_AF-A0A926B7Q0-F1
#
_entry.id   AF-A0A926B7Q0-F1
#
_cell.length_a   1.000
_cell.length_b   1.000
_cell.length_c   1.000
_cell.angle_alpha   90.00
_cell.angle_beta   90.00
_cell.angle_gamma   90.00
#
_symmetry.space_group_name_H-M   'P 1'
#
loop_
_entity.id
_entity.type
_entity.pdbx_description
1 polymer ?
#
loop_
_entity_poly.entity_id
_entity_poly.type
_entity_poly.pdbx_seq_one_letter_code
_entity_poly.pdbx_strand_id
1 'polypeptide(L)'
;MHDASGGRGIAGSFQKPVNSDFVGFAGGIRPENIREKLEQIEDLGFDNPFWIDLESGIRTENVFDLEKVERLLRTVKPFVRTDVFPTK
;
A
#
# COMPACT_ATOMS: atom_id res chain seq x y z
N MET A 1 -11.67 1.77 0.54
CA MET A 1 -10.55 0.85 0.25
C MET A 1 -10.70 0.37 -1.17
N HIS A 2 -9.70 0.60 -2.03
CA HIS A 2 -9.66 0.13 -3.41
C HIS A 2 -8.79 -1.11 -3.49
N ASP A 3 -9.41 -2.26 -3.72
CA ASP A 3 -8.70 -3.52 -3.92
C ASP A 3 -8.54 -3.80 -5.41
N ALA A 4 -7.34 -3.56 -5.95
CA ALA A 4 -7.04 -3.80 -7.35
C ALA A 4 -7.02 -5.30 -7.72
N SER A 5 -7.00 -6.19 -6.72
CA SER A 5 -7.03 -7.64 -6.92
C SER A 5 -8.45 -8.22 -7.00
N GLY A 6 -9.45 -7.48 -6.54
CA GLY A 6 -10.82 -7.99 -6.38
C GLY A 6 -10.91 -9.19 -5.44
N GLY A 7 -10.19 -9.16 -4.31
CA GLY A 7 -10.15 -10.21 -3.29
C GLY A 7 -9.24 -11.40 -3.60
N ARG A 8 -8.46 -11.34 -4.70
CA ARG A 8 -7.64 -12.47 -5.16
C ARG A 8 -6.16 -12.37 -4.79
N GLY A 9 -5.71 -11.25 -4.24
CA GLY A 9 -4.30 -11.03 -3.89
C GLY A 9 -3.36 -10.92 -5.10
N ILE A 10 -3.89 -10.63 -6.30
CA ILE A 10 -3.13 -10.40 -7.53
C ILE A 10 -2.95 -8.89 -7.74
N ALA A 11 -1.74 -8.47 -8.15
CA ALA A 11 -1.45 -7.08 -8.44
C ALA A 11 -2.25 -6.59 -9.67
N GLY A 12 -3.23 -5.71 -9.45
CA GLY A 12 -3.92 -4.97 -10.52
C GLY A 12 -3.41 -3.54 -10.67
N SER A 13 -3.88 -2.81 -11.67
CA SER A 13 -3.63 -1.36 -11.80
C SER A 13 -4.60 -0.57 -10.91
N PHE A 14 -4.09 0.47 -10.25
CA PHE A 14 -4.92 1.38 -9.47
C PHE A 14 -5.55 2.45 -10.39
N GLN A 15 -6.74 2.90 -10.03
CA GLN A 15 -7.44 3.99 -10.71
C GLN A 15 -7.61 5.16 -9.75
N LYS A 16 -7.63 6.39 -10.29
CA LYS A 16 -7.83 7.60 -9.49
C LYS A 16 -9.21 7.56 -8.79
N PRO A 17 -9.27 7.66 -7.45
CA PRO A 17 -10.52 7.72 -6.72
C PRO A 17 -11.34 8.96 -7.07
N VAL A 18 -12.67 8.83 -7.14
CA VAL A 18 -13.59 9.95 -7.45
C VAL A 18 -13.68 10.96 -6.30
N ASN A 19 -13.51 10.49 -5.06
CA ASN A 19 -13.34 11.32 -3.86
C ASN A 19 -11.97 10.99 -3.25
N SER A 20 -11.10 11.99 -3.13
CA SER A 20 -9.71 11.82 -2.72
C SER A 20 -9.47 12.03 -1.23
N ASP A 21 -10.50 12.30 -0.42
CA ASP A 21 -10.31 12.54 1.01
C ASP A 21 -9.94 11.22 1.72
N PHE A 22 -8.63 11.01 1.88
CA PHE A 22 -7.99 9.91 2.60
C PHE A 22 -8.34 8.50 2.09
N VAL A 23 -7.63 8.05 1.05
CA VAL A 23 -7.93 6.81 0.33
C VAL A 23 -7.04 5.65 0.77
N GLY A 24 -7.60 4.43 0.82
CA GLY A 24 -6.85 3.20 1.07
C GLY A 24 -6.69 2.33 -0.17
N PHE A 25 -5.50 1.79 -0.40
CA PHE A 25 -5.19 0.86 -1.50
C PHE A 25 -4.83 -0.54 -0.99
N ALA A 26 -5.33 -1.56 -1.65
CA ALA A 26 -5.07 -2.95 -1.32
C ALA A 26 -5.01 -3.82 -2.59
N GLY A 27 -4.66 -5.09 -2.41
CA GLY A 27 -4.70 -6.09 -3.47
C GLY A 27 -3.33 -6.43 -4.05
N GLY A 28 -2.81 -7.60 -3.66
CA GLY A 28 -1.59 -8.17 -4.24
C GLY A 28 -0.32 -7.35 -4.00
N ILE A 29 -0.33 -6.44 -3.03
CA ILE A 29 0.83 -5.71 -2.55
C ILE A 29 1.69 -6.67 -1.71
N ARG A 30 2.98 -6.69 -1.99
CA ARG A 30 3.98 -7.55 -1.34
C ARG A 30 5.34 -6.85 -1.33
N PRO A 31 6.31 -7.29 -0.51
CA PRO A 31 7.61 -6.63 -0.42
C PRO A 31 8.34 -6.48 -1.78
N GLU A 32 8.08 -7.38 -2.72
CA GLU A 32 8.71 -7.40 -4.05
C GLU A 32 8.15 -6.35 -5.01
N ASN A 33 6.90 -5.91 -4.85
CA ASN A 33 6.24 -4.98 -5.78
C ASN A 33 5.78 -3.67 -5.12
N ILE A 34 5.97 -3.52 -3.81
CA ILE A 34 5.48 -2.36 -3.06
C ILE A 34 5.98 -1.03 -3.63
N ARG A 35 7.25 -0.94 -4.05
CA ARG A 35 7.82 0.28 -4.63
C ARG A 35 7.07 0.69 -5.90
N GLU A 36 6.97 -0.23 -6.87
CA GLU A 36 6.26 -0.02 -8.13
C GLU A 36 4.80 0.38 -7.87
N LYS A 37 4.15 -0.23 -6.87
CA LYS A 37 2.76 0.09 -6.50
C LYS A 37 2.62 1.48 -5.90
N LEU A 38 3.54 1.89 -5.04
CA LEU A 38 3.52 3.24 -4.46
C LEU A 38 3.78 4.30 -5.54
N GLU A 39 4.73 4.08 -6.44
CA GLU A 39 5.00 4.96 -7.59
C GLU A 39 3.74 5.06 -8.49
N GLN A 40 3.09 3.93 -8.81
CA GLN A 40 1.81 3.93 -9.54
C GLN A 40 0.70 4.71 -8.83
N ILE A 41 0.65 4.67 -7.49
CA ILE A 41 -0.35 5.39 -6.71
C ILE A 41 -0.04 6.90 -6.74
N GLU A 42 1.22 7.31 -6.59
CA GLU A 42 1.64 8.71 -6.69
C GLU A 42 1.34 9.29 -8.07
N ASP A 43 1.54 8.52 -9.14
CA ASP A 43 1.25 8.91 -10.53
C ASP A 43 -0.25 9.18 -10.80
N LEU A 44 -1.16 8.73 -9.93
CA LEU A 44 -2.59 9.08 -10.03
C LEU A 44 -2.87 10.57 -9.72
N GLY A 45 -1.88 11.28 -9.17
CA GLY A 45 -1.91 12.74 -9.00
C GLY A 45 -3.05 13.22 -8.11
N PHE A 46 -3.19 12.63 -6.92
CA PHE A 46 -4.08 13.15 -5.88
C PHE A 46 -3.25 13.70 -4.72
N ASP A 47 -3.62 14.88 -4.22
CA ASP A 47 -2.80 15.64 -3.25
C ASP A 47 -2.95 15.13 -1.80
N ASN A 48 -3.96 14.29 -1.57
CA ASN A 48 -4.31 13.81 -0.25
C ASN A 48 -3.48 12.57 0.15
N PRO A 49 -3.15 12.43 1.43
CA PRO A 49 -2.53 11.23 1.97
C PRO A 49 -3.36 9.97 1.70
N PHE A 50 -2.69 8.84 1.55
CA PHE A 50 -3.31 7.53 1.40
C PHE A 50 -2.72 6.52 2.38
N TRP A 51 -3.43 5.42 2.58
CA TRP A 51 -2.93 4.25 3.31
C TRP A 51 -2.92 3.02 2.40
N ILE A 52 -2.13 2.02 2.79
CA ILE A 52 -2.08 0.73 2.11
C ILE A 52 -2.46 -0.37 3.09
N ASP A 53 -3.09 -1.43 2.59
CA ASP A 53 -3.37 -2.64 3.35
C ASP A 53 -2.78 -3.87 2.67
N LEU A 54 -2.22 -4.74 3.50
CA LEU A 54 -1.45 -5.91 3.12
C LEU A 54 -2.01 -7.12 3.84
N GLU A 55 -2.35 -8.17 3.09
CA GLU A 55 -2.85 -9.41 3.69
C GLU A 55 -1.97 -10.61 3.32
N SER A 56 -2.05 -11.09 2.08
CA SER A 56 -1.34 -12.31 1.66
C SER A 56 0.16 -12.09 1.42
N GLY A 57 0.56 -10.89 0.99
CA GLY A 57 1.96 -10.58 0.64
C GLY A 57 2.95 -10.58 1.82
N ILE A 58 2.45 -10.51 3.05
CA ILE A 58 3.23 -10.47 4.30
C ILE A 58 3.07 -11.75 5.13
N ARG A 59 2.51 -12.82 4.54
CA ARG A 59 2.36 -14.12 5.19
C ARG A 59 3.32 -15.15 4.58
N THR A 60 3.73 -16.12 5.39
CA THR A 60 4.44 -17.33 4.99
C THR A 60 3.68 -18.51 5.57
N GLU A 61 3.22 -19.42 4.71
CA GLU A 61 2.33 -20.53 5.11
C GLU A 61 1.09 -20.05 5.90
N ASN A 62 0.49 -18.93 5.44
CA ASN A 62 -0.64 -18.24 6.09
C ASN A 62 -0.36 -17.63 7.48
N VAL A 63 0.87 -17.75 7.99
CA VAL A 63 1.31 -17.11 9.24
C VAL A 63 1.91 -15.75 8.95
N PHE A 64 1.64 -14.77 9.82
CA PHE A 64 2.20 -13.43 9.73
C PHE A 64 3.74 -13.47 9.85
N ASP A 65 4.43 -12.92 8.85
CA ASP A 65 5.88 -13.01 8.72
C ASP A 65 6.54 -11.65 9.00
N LEU A 66 7.23 -11.56 10.14
CA LEU A 66 7.87 -10.33 10.60
C LEU A 66 9.06 -9.90 9.73
N GLU A 67 9.77 -10.84 9.12
CA GLU A 67 10.89 -10.51 8.24
C GLU A 67 10.39 -9.84 6.96
N LYS A 68 9.28 -10.35 6.40
CA LYS A 68 8.60 -9.70 5.27
C LYS A 68 8.10 -8.31 5.63
N VAL A 69 7.53 -8.14 6.82
CA VAL A 69 7.07 -6.83 7.32
C VAL A 69 8.24 -5.87 7.46
N GLU A 70 9.35 -6.29 8.07
CA GLU A 70 10.53 -5.43 8.24
C GLU A 70 11.09 -4.99 6.89
N ARG A 71 11.22 -5.93 5.94
CA ARG A 71 11.68 -5.63 4.58
C ARG A 71 10.76 -4.64 3.88
N LEU A 72 9.44 -4.79 4.05
CA LEU A 72 8.46 -3.86 3.51
C LEU A 72 8.60 -2.48 4.15
N LEU A 73 8.69 -2.39 5.48
CA LEU A 73 8.84 -1.12 6.21
C LEU A 73 10.09 -0.35 5.77
N ARG A 74 11.21 -1.05 5.53
CA ARG A 74 12.44 -0.46 4.99
C ARG A 74 12.23 0.14 3.60
N THR A 75 11.49 -0.56 2.73
CA THR A 75 11.20 -0.11 1.36
C THR A 75 10.24 1.09 1.33
N VAL A 76 9.21 1.11 2.18
CA VAL A 76 8.20 2.18 2.18
C VAL A 76 8.64 3.44 2.94
N LYS A 77 9.68 3.35 3.77
CA LYS A 77 10.18 4.49 4.58
C LYS A 77 10.31 5.82 3.82
N PRO A 78 10.81 5.87 2.56
CA PRO A 78 10.91 7.12 1.80
C PRO A 78 9.57 7.76 1.43
N PHE A 79 8.48 6.98 1.41
CA PHE A 79 7.13 7.41 1.02
C PHE A 79 6.29 7.87 2.23
N VAL A 80 6.77 7.66 3.46
CA VAL A 80 6.02 8.01 4.66
C VAL A 80 6.09 9.51 4.91
N ARG A 81 4.93 10.15 4.83
CA ARG A 81 4.76 11.54 5.28
C ARG A 81 4.66 11.61 6.80
N THR A 82 5.48 12.45 7.42
CA THR A 82 5.53 12.65 8.88
C THR A 82 4.66 13.80 9.37
N ASP A 83 4.16 14.62 8.45
CA ASP A 83 3.33 15.80 8.72
C ASP A 83 1.82 15.50 8.73
N VAL A 84 1.45 14.24 8.49
CA VAL A 84 0.05 13.80 8.43
C VAL A 84 -0.48 13.22 9.74
N PHE A 85 0.41 12.85 10.66
CA PHE A 85 0.01 12.37 11.97
C PHE A 85 0.08 13.53 12.95
N PRO A 86 -1.03 13.92 13.61
CA PRO A 86 -0.97 14.93 14.65
C PRO A 86 0.03 14.47 15.71
N THR A 87 1.04 15.29 15.95
CA THR A 87 1.91 15.14 17.12
C THR A 87 1.00 15.23 18.35
N LYS A 88 1.00 14.19 19.18
CA LYS A 88 0.30 14.22 20.46
C LYS A 88 0.80 15.35 21.34
#